data_AF-A0A2X2T8S2-F1
#
_entry.id   AF-A0A2X2T8S2-F1
#
_cell.length_a   1.000
_cell.length_b   1.000
_cell.length_c   1.000
_cell.angle_alpha   90.00
_cell.angle_beta   90.00
_cell.angle_gamma   90.00
#
_symmetry.space_group_name_H-M   'P 1'
#
loop_
_entity.id
_entity.type
_entity.pdbx_description
1 polymer ?
#
loop_
_entity_poly.entity_id
_entity_poly.type
_entity_poly.pdbx_seq_one_letter_code
_entity_poly.pdbx_strand_id
1 'polypeptide(L)'
;MQRKVNNSIEHIPVLPLLESHISSANELDSGLSWQVLRREIPSGRGLELKHFIAFSEHKARPLSSGPDIVTLNLSCTNHELPRQLQYGHPDGDFDSSAPIAGLNITSLTHPSSPVNPLEKSAVRWHFLSQLSLNHQLLDGKQGAQRLKDMLALYNIAGDTEKARLVSMIKNLSCEPVTARLISNDPHSIARGISISLTFSHDALREPDYYLLCCLLDRLLALYAPVNSFTRLTTSIEQEMQTTRVWPVRAGRLSWL
;
A
#
# COMPACT_ATOMS: atom_id res chain seq x y z
N MET A 1 -21.67 17.82 13.02
CA MET A 1 -21.63 18.97 13.95
C MET A 1 -23.05 19.33 14.30
N GLN A 2 -23.32 19.57 15.57
CA GLN A 2 -24.60 20.04 16.07
C GLN A 2 -24.47 21.50 16.47
N ARG A 3 -25.34 22.35 15.93
CA ARG A 3 -25.43 23.76 16.26
C ARG A 3 -26.84 24.08 16.74
N LYS A 4 -26.95 24.82 17.84
CA LYS A 4 -28.25 25.32 18.32
C LYS A 4 -28.56 26.65 17.62
N VAL A 5 -29.57 26.68 16.75
CA VAL A 5 -30.07 27.88 16.08
C VAL A 5 -31.54 28.05 16.44
N ASN A 6 -31.93 29.20 16.98
CA ASN A 6 -33.33 29.55 17.28
C ASN A 6 -34.12 28.45 18.03
N ASN A 7 -33.49 27.83 19.03
CA ASN A 7 -34.04 26.75 19.85
C ASN A 7 -34.27 25.39 19.13
N SER A 8 -33.84 25.26 17.88
CA SER A 8 -33.70 23.99 17.15
C SER A 8 -32.23 23.53 17.06
N ILE A 9 -32.00 22.23 16.96
CA ILE A 9 -30.67 21.63 16.76
C ILE A 9 -30.52 21.30 15.29
N GLU A 10 -29.56 21.94 14.63
CA GLU A 10 -29.18 21.66 13.26
C GLU A 10 -28.00 20.70 13.21
N HIS A 11 -28.06 19.71 12.32
CA HIS A 11 -26.99 18.76 12.07
C HIS A 11 -26.29 19.10 10.76
N ILE A 12 -25.06 19.58 10.86
CA ILE A 12 -24.26 20.02 9.71
C ILE A 12 -23.07 19.07 9.55
N PRO A 13 -22.82 18.50 8.36
CA PRO A 13 -21.64 17.67 8.11
C PRO A 13 -20.38 18.54 8.14
N VAL A 14 -19.31 17.99 8.73
CA VAL A 14 -17.97 18.61 8.67
C VAL A 14 -17.14 17.77 7.72
N LEU A 15 -16.70 18.38 6.62
CA LEU A 15 -16.00 17.68 5.55
C LEU A 15 -14.50 17.61 5.83
N PRO A 16 -13.79 16.57 5.34
CA PRO A 16 -12.35 16.51 5.46
C PRO A 16 -11.70 17.61 4.61
N LEU A 17 -10.59 18.16 5.09
CA LEU A 17 -9.90 19.30 4.49
C LEU A 17 -9.50 19.09 3.01
N LEU A 18 -9.18 17.86 2.62
CA LEU A 18 -8.78 17.55 1.24
C LEU A 18 -9.98 17.45 0.28
N GLU A 19 -11.18 17.20 0.79
CA GLU A 19 -12.42 17.14 -0.02
C GLU A 19 -13.22 18.45 0.03
N SER A 20 -12.91 19.35 0.97
CA SER A 20 -13.64 20.62 1.15
C SER A 20 -13.57 21.56 -0.06
N HIS A 21 -12.61 21.35 -0.97
CA HIS A 21 -12.52 22.11 -2.22
C HIS A 21 -13.48 21.63 -3.32
N ILE A 22 -14.03 20.41 -3.22
CA ILE A 22 -14.89 19.81 -4.25
C ILE A 22 -16.36 20.20 -4.02
N SER A 23 -16.76 20.52 -2.78
CA SER A 23 -18.17 20.72 -2.41
C SER A 23 -18.58 22.18 -2.18
N SER A 24 -17.90 23.17 -2.76
CA SER A 24 -18.22 24.60 -2.63
C SER A 24 -19.60 25.02 -3.20
N ALA A 25 -20.46 24.06 -3.54
CA ALA A 25 -21.79 24.24 -4.11
C ALA A 25 -22.95 23.73 -3.21
N ASN A 26 -22.71 23.35 -1.95
CA ASN A 26 -23.79 22.94 -1.03
C ASN A 26 -24.13 24.04 -0.02
N GLU A 27 -25.41 24.41 0.07
CA GLU A 27 -25.97 25.42 1.00
C GLU A 27 -25.83 25.05 2.51
N LEU A 28 -25.35 23.84 2.82
CA LEU A 28 -25.15 23.31 4.17
C LEU A 28 -23.66 23.18 4.52
N ASP A 29 -22.86 24.22 4.24
CA ASP A 29 -21.46 24.26 4.66
C ASP A 29 -21.35 24.71 6.13
N SER A 30 -20.67 23.90 6.94
CA SER A 30 -20.38 24.24 8.34
C SER A 30 -19.34 25.37 8.48
N GLY A 31 -18.63 25.70 7.40
CA GLY A 31 -17.48 26.60 7.43
C GLY A 31 -16.29 26.01 8.21
N LEU A 32 -16.35 24.72 8.52
CA LEU A 32 -15.35 23.94 9.23
C LEU A 32 -14.90 22.78 8.36
N SER A 33 -13.59 22.62 8.26
CA SER A 33 -12.97 21.41 7.72
C SER A 33 -12.16 20.72 8.80
N TRP A 34 -12.09 19.39 8.75
CA TRP A 34 -11.29 18.62 9.70
C TRP A 34 -10.15 17.88 9.00
N GLN A 35 -9.08 17.64 9.73
CA GLN A 35 -7.97 16.80 9.29
C GLN A 35 -7.39 16.01 10.47
N VAL A 36 -6.84 14.83 10.19
CA VAL A 36 -6.08 14.06 11.16
C VAL A 36 -4.59 14.33 10.93
N LEU A 37 -3.91 14.68 12.01
CA LEU A 37 -2.47 14.90 12.05
C LEU A 37 -1.85 13.85 12.94
N ARG A 38 -0.66 13.38 12.57
CA ARG A 38 0.16 12.54 13.45
C ARG A 38 1.38 13.33 13.88
N ARG A 39 1.67 13.34 15.19
CA ARG A 39 2.83 14.04 15.75
C ARG A 39 3.51 13.17 16.80
N GLU A 40 4.84 13.24 16.82
CA GLU A 40 5.66 12.69 17.89
C GLU A 40 5.58 13.61 19.10
N ILE A 41 5.32 13.03 20.27
CA ILE A 41 5.30 13.75 21.54
C ILE A 41 6.30 13.08 22.47
N PRO A 42 7.11 13.84 23.22
CA PRO A 42 7.90 13.29 24.31
C PRO A 42 7.00 12.60 25.34
N SER A 43 7.28 11.34 25.62
CA SER A 43 6.67 10.52 26.64
C SER A 43 7.75 9.99 27.57
N GLY A 44 7.39 9.56 28.79
CA GLY A 44 8.35 9.08 29.79
C GLY A 44 9.19 7.87 29.35
N ARG A 45 8.83 7.21 28.25
CA ARG A 45 9.54 6.06 27.65
C ARG A 45 10.18 6.37 26.28
N GLY A 46 10.19 7.63 25.84
CA GLY A 46 10.72 8.05 24.53
C GLY A 46 9.69 8.86 23.72
N LEU A 47 9.85 8.90 22.40
CA LEU A 47 8.89 9.56 21.51
C LEU A 47 7.67 8.65 21.27
N GLU A 48 6.48 9.17 21.51
CA GLU A 48 5.22 8.48 21.27
C GLU A 48 4.46 9.17 20.14
N LEU A 49 3.99 8.40 19.16
CA LEU A 49 3.20 8.91 18.05
C LEU A 49 1.73 9.00 18.43
N LYS A 50 1.18 10.22 18.39
CA LYS A 50 -0.24 10.46 18.67
C LYS A 50 -0.96 11.05 17.47
N HIS A 51 -2.22 10.66 17.34
CA HIS A 51 -3.14 11.23 16.38
C HIS A 51 -3.85 12.42 17.02
N PHE A 52 -3.96 13.50 16.26
CA PHE A 52 -4.67 14.71 16.62
C PHE A 52 -5.73 14.97 15.56
N ILE A 53 -6.91 15.38 16.00
CA ILE A 53 -7.96 15.88 15.11
C ILE A 53 -7.87 17.39 15.18
N ALA A 54 -7.59 18.02 14.04
CA ALA A 54 -7.52 19.47 13.93
C ALA A 54 -8.69 19.96 13.08
N PHE A 55 -9.23 21.11 13.47
CA PHE A 55 -10.29 21.80 12.75
C PHE A 55 -9.72 23.10 12.17
N SER A 56 -10.04 23.35 10.90
CA SER A 56 -9.69 24.57 10.19
C SER A 56 -10.97 25.34 9.88
N GLU A 57 -10.95 26.64 10.14
CA GLU A 57 -12.09 27.51 9.89
C GLU A 57 -11.94 28.24 8.56
N HIS A 58 -13.01 28.26 7.78
CA HIS A 58 -13.09 29.09 6.58
C HIS A 58 -13.43 30.54 6.96
N LYS A 59 -12.87 31.52 6.25
CA LYS A 59 -13.08 32.96 6.51
C LYS A 59 -14.55 33.40 6.48
N ALA A 60 -15.42 32.63 5.81
CA ALA A 60 -16.85 32.90 5.69
C ALA A 60 -17.72 32.22 6.77
N ARG A 61 -17.12 31.60 7.80
CA ARG A 61 -17.89 30.91 8.85
C ARG A 61 -18.81 31.91 9.57
N PRO A 62 -20.12 31.67 9.62
CA PRO A 62 -21.03 32.52 10.37
C PRO A 62 -20.69 32.44 11.86
N LEU A 63 -20.66 33.61 12.52
CA LEU A 63 -20.48 33.70 13.98
C LEU A 63 -21.63 32.94 14.66
N SER A 64 -21.30 31.86 15.38
CA SER A 64 -22.30 31.12 16.16
C SER A 64 -22.57 31.85 17.48
N SER A 65 -23.83 31.89 17.89
CA SER A 65 -24.26 32.48 19.17
C SER A 65 -24.04 31.56 20.38
N GLY A 66 -23.56 30.33 20.16
CA GLY A 66 -23.34 29.31 21.19
C GLY A 66 -22.28 28.28 20.80
N PRO A 67 -21.94 27.36 21.74
CA PRO A 67 -20.95 26.33 21.50
C PRO A 67 -21.44 25.32 20.45
N ASP A 68 -20.54 24.96 19.54
CA ASP A 68 -20.79 23.92 18.56
C ASP A 68 -20.31 22.56 19.10
N ILE A 69 -21.09 21.49 18.92
CA ILE A 69 -20.73 20.13 19.35
C ILE A 69 -20.34 19.30 18.12
N VAL A 70 -19.16 18.68 18.16
CA VAL A 70 -18.70 17.80 17.09
C VAL A 70 -18.75 16.35 17.57
N THR A 71 -19.62 15.55 16.94
CA THR A 71 -19.66 14.11 17.11
C THR A 71 -18.69 13.46 16.14
N LEU A 72 -17.86 12.55 16.64
CA LEU A 72 -16.86 11.81 15.86
C LEU A 72 -17.24 10.33 15.84
N ASN A 73 -17.12 9.68 14.69
CA ASN A 73 -17.15 8.23 14.58
C ASN A 73 -15.73 7.75 14.25
N LEU A 74 -15.16 6.92 15.12
CA LEU A 74 -13.75 6.53 15.06
C LEU A 74 -13.65 4.99 15.04
N SER A 75 -12.78 4.48 14.17
CA SER A 75 -12.33 3.09 14.22
C SER A 75 -10.97 3.02 14.90
N CYS A 76 -10.90 2.31 16.03
CA CYS A 76 -9.71 2.21 16.87
C CYS A 76 -9.13 0.79 16.84
N THR A 77 -7.84 0.66 17.13
CA THR A 77 -7.16 -0.64 17.27
C THR A 77 -6.48 -0.73 18.63
N ASN A 78 -6.32 -1.95 19.15
CA ASN A 78 -5.65 -2.19 20.44
C ASN A 78 -4.11 -2.34 20.32
N HIS A 79 -3.54 -1.94 19.18
CA HIS A 79 -2.10 -1.93 18.89
C HIS A 79 -1.37 -3.23 19.28
N GLU A 80 -0.58 -3.24 20.35
CA GLU A 80 0.26 -4.39 20.75
C GLU A 80 -0.54 -5.45 21.53
N LEU A 81 -1.73 -5.11 22.03
CA LEU A 81 -2.51 -6.00 22.90
C LEU A 81 -2.81 -7.37 22.26
N PRO A 82 -3.22 -7.47 20.98
CA PRO A 82 -3.48 -8.77 20.35
C PRO A 82 -2.25 -9.68 20.32
N ARG A 83 -1.03 -9.11 20.30
CA ARG A 83 0.21 -9.88 20.33
C ARG A 83 0.48 -10.53 21.69
N GLN A 84 -0.18 -10.07 22.75
CA GLN A 84 -0.04 -10.65 24.09
C GLN A 84 -0.99 -11.84 24.31
N LEU A 85 -1.87 -12.13 23.34
CA LEU A 85 -2.77 -13.27 23.40
C LEU A 85 -2.00 -14.58 23.28
N GLN A 86 -2.29 -15.49 24.20
CA GLN A 86 -1.92 -16.90 24.04
C GLN A 86 -2.82 -17.51 22.97
N TYR A 87 -2.30 -18.47 22.21
CA TYR A 87 -3.01 -19.07 21.08
C TYR A 87 -2.73 -20.56 20.97
N GLY A 88 -3.66 -21.30 20.36
CA GLY A 88 -3.57 -22.74 20.17
C GLY A 88 -4.09 -23.55 21.36
N HIS A 89 -4.96 -22.99 22.18
CA HIS A 89 -5.57 -23.74 23.29
C HIS A 89 -6.55 -24.81 22.74
N PRO A 90 -6.51 -26.06 23.23
CA PRO A 90 -7.35 -27.14 22.72
C PRO A 90 -8.86 -26.88 22.91
N ASP A 91 -9.23 -26.12 23.95
CA ASP A 91 -10.62 -25.73 24.22
C ASP A 91 -11.07 -24.45 23.50
N GLY A 92 -10.17 -23.79 22.77
CA GLY A 92 -10.43 -22.57 22.02
C GLY A 92 -9.74 -21.32 22.55
N ASP A 93 -9.49 -20.39 21.64
CA ASP A 93 -8.84 -19.11 21.91
C ASP A 93 -9.84 -17.93 21.95
N PHE A 94 -11.06 -18.13 21.42
CA PHE A 94 -12.08 -17.07 21.33
C PHE A 94 -13.49 -17.57 21.64
N ASP A 95 -14.27 -16.69 22.29
CA ASP A 95 -15.70 -16.87 22.51
C ASP A 95 -16.52 -16.39 21.31
N SER A 96 -17.56 -17.13 20.96
CA SER A 96 -18.55 -16.71 19.96
C SER A 96 -19.71 -15.97 20.62
N SER A 97 -20.12 -14.86 20.02
CA SER A 97 -21.38 -14.18 20.39
C SER A 97 -22.63 -14.92 19.88
N ALA A 98 -22.47 -15.84 18.92
CA ALA A 98 -23.55 -16.67 18.41
C ALA A 98 -23.70 -17.93 19.30
N PRO A 99 -24.94 -18.30 19.71
CA PRO A 99 -25.20 -19.43 20.60
C PRO A 99 -25.10 -20.76 19.84
N ILE A 100 -23.89 -21.13 19.43
CA ILE A 100 -23.60 -22.39 18.73
C ILE A 100 -22.93 -23.34 19.73
N ALA A 101 -23.67 -24.37 20.13
CA ALA A 101 -23.16 -25.37 21.07
C ALA A 101 -21.97 -26.14 20.47
N GLY A 102 -20.88 -26.26 21.23
CA GLY A 102 -19.68 -27.00 20.83
C GLY A 102 -18.81 -26.32 19.77
N LEU A 103 -19.06 -25.04 19.46
CA LEU A 103 -18.17 -24.27 18.59
C LEU A 103 -16.86 -23.96 19.32
N ASN A 104 -15.76 -24.39 18.74
CA ASN A 104 -14.42 -24.08 19.21
C ASN A 104 -13.70 -23.24 18.15
N ILE A 105 -13.21 -22.05 18.54
CA ILE A 105 -12.50 -21.12 17.67
C ILE A 105 -11.05 -21.07 18.10
N THR A 106 -10.17 -21.67 17.31
CA THR A 106 -8.72 -21.71 17.56
C THR A 106 -7.97 -20.85 16.54
N SER A 107 -6.97 -20.11 16.99
CA SER A 107 -6.06 -19.39 16.11
C SER A 107 -5.03 -20.34 15.49
N LEU A 108 -4.86 -20.28 14.17
CA LEU A 108 -3.86 -21.08 13.46
C LEU A 108 -2.44 -20.54 13.61
N THR A 109 -2.32 -19.23 13.85
CA THR A 109 -1.05 -18.53 13.92
C THR A 109 -1.09 -17.46 15.00
N HIS A 110 0.07 -17.14 15.56
CA HIS A 110 0.22 -16.04 16.49
C HIS A 110 -0.16 -14.70 15.82
N PRO A 111 -0.90 -13.79 16.49
CA PRO A 111 -1.17 -12.46 15.96
C PRO A 111 0.12 -11.70 15.62
N SER A 112 0.16 -11.08 14.44
CA SER A 112 1.33 -10.33 14.00
C SER A 112 1.54 -9.06 14.83
N SER A 113 2.80 -8.65 15.01
CA SER A 113 3.12 -7.34 15.59
C SER A 113 2.54 -6.20 14.74
N PRO A 114 2.03 -5.13 15.36
CA PRO A 114 1.62 -3.94 14.62
C PRO A 114 2.82 -3.33 13.91
N VAL A 115 2.63 -3.03 12.62
CA VAL A 115 3.67 -2.40 11.79
C VAL A 115 3.35 -0.92 11.65
N ASN A 116 4.22 -0.08 12.21
CA ASN A 116 4.10 1.37 12.09
C ASN A 116 4.66 1.85 10.75
N PRO A 117 4.01 2.82 10.07
CA PRO A 117 4.51 3.36 8.83
C PRO A 117 5.84 4.10 9.03
N LEU A 118 6.67 4.13 7.98
CA LEU A 118 7.94 4.84 7.99
C LEU A 118 7.70 6.36 8.01
N GLU A 119 8.16 7.04 9.07
CA GLU A 119 7.87 8.47 9.28
C GLU A 119 8.91 9.41 8.67
N LYS A 120 10.03 8.88 8.18
CA LYS A 120 11.08 9.69 7.55
C LYS A 120 10.54 10.32 6.27
N SER A 121 10.57 11.65 6.21
CA SER A 121 10.13 12.44 5.04
C SER A 121 10.78 11.95 3.74
N ALA A 122 12.06 11.58 3.78
CA ALA A 122 12.79 11.01 2.65
C ALA A 122 12.15 9.71 2.11
N VAL A 123 11.65 8.83 2.98
CA VAL A 123 11.00 7.58 2.56
C VAL A 123 9.66 7.86 1.87
N ARG A 124 8.89 8.85 2.36
CA ARG A 124 7.64 9.27 1.71
C ARG A 124 7.90 9.85 0.31
N TRP A 125 8.95 10.64 0.16
CA TRP A 125 9.39 11.14 -1.15
C TRP A 125 9.88 10.04 -2.07
N HIS A 126 10.60 9.05 -1.53
CA HIS A 126 10.96 7.86 -2.31
C HIS A 126 9.72 7.09 -2.77
N PHE A 127 8.71 6.90 -1.92
CA PHE A 127 7.46 6.25 -2.31
C PHE A 127 6.71 7.04 -3.40
N LEU A 128 6.64 8.37 -3.28
CA LEU A 128 6.03 9.22 -4.31
C LEU A 128 6.80 9.14 -5.64
N SER A 129 8.13 9.13 -5.59
CA SER A 129 8.96 9.01 -6.79
C SER A 129 8.75 7.68 -7.53
N GLN A 130 8.29 6.63 -6.83
CA GLN A 130 7.95 5.35 -7.44
C GLN A 130 6.60 5.35 -8.16
N LEU A 131 5.71 6.30 -7.86
CA LEU A 131 4.44 6.41 -8.59
C LEU A 131 4.66 7.00 -10.00
N SER A 132 5.73 7.75 -10.19
CA SER A 132 6.16 8.30 -11.49
C SER A 132 7.22 7.45 -12.21
N LEU A 133 7.34 6.17 -11.87
CA LEU A 133 8.45 5.32 -12.33
C LEU A 133 8.50 5.27 -13.86
N ASN A 134 9.57 5.82 -14.42
CA ASN A 134 9.86 5.77 -15.85
C ASN A 134 10.67 4.50 -16.13
N HIS A 135 10.20 3.64 -17.03
CA HIS A 135 10.85 2.37 -17.41
C HIS A 135 12.31 2.55 -17.88
N GLN A 136 12.65 3.74 -18.40
CA GLN A 136 14.01 4.12 -18.77
C GLN A 136 14.97 4.18 -17.57
N LEU A 137 14.43 4.29 -16.35
CA LEU A 137 15.20 4.27 -15.10
C LEU A 137 15.53 2.85 -14.64
N LEU A 138 14.88 1.84 -15.19
CA LEU A 138 15.10 0.43 -14.82
C LEU A 138 16.14 -0.25 -15.72
N ASP A 139 16.65 0.40 -16.76
CA ASP A 139 17.60 -0.23 -17.68
C ASP A 139 19.07 -0.06 -17.23
N GLY A 140 19.90 -1.06 -17.54
CA GLY A 140 21.34 -1.10 -17.26
C GLY A 140 21.76 -1.52 -15.83
N LYS A 141 23.06 -1.41 -15.53
CA LYS A 141 23.68 -1.93 -14.28
C LYS A 141 23.08 -1.38 -12.98
N GLN A 142 22.40 -0.23 -13.03
CA GLN A 142 21.75 0.37 -11.86
C GLN A 142 20.26 0.00 -11.72
N GLY A 143 19.66 -0.59 -12.76
CA GLY A 143 18.24 -0.94 -12.79
C GLY A 143 17.85 -1.96 -11.73
N ALA A 144 18.67 -3.00 -11.58
CA ALA A 144 18.48 -4.01 -10.53
C ALA A 144 18.56 -3.40 -9.12
N GLN A 145 19.50 -2.48 -8.88
CA GLN A 145 19.62 -1.80 -7.58
C GLN A 145 18.40 -0.94 -7.29
N ARG A 146 17.91 -0.17 -8.27
CA ARG A 146 16.70 0.65 -8.12
C ARG A 146 15.46 -0.20 -7.83
N LEU A 147 15.32 -1.36 -8.47
CA LEU A 147 14.25 -2.31 -8.15
C LEU A 147 14.37 -2.84 -6.71
N LYS A 148 15.59 -3.14 -6.24
CA LYS A 148 15.80 -3.55 -4.84
C LYS A 148 15.44 -2.45 -3.86
N ASP A 149 15.92 -1.24 -4.10
CA ASP A 149 15.60 -0.06 -3.27
C ASP A 149 14.09 0.18 -3.26
N MET A 150 13.44 -0.08 -4.39
CA MET A 150 11.99 -0.01 -4.47
C MET A 150 11.30 -1.04 -3.58
N LEU A 151 11.67 -2.31 -3.72
CA LEU A 151 11.10 -3.41 -2.93
C LEU A 151 11.40 -3.25 -1.43
N ALA A 152 12.55 -2.67 -1.09
CA ALA A 152 12.95 -2.39 0.29
C ALA A 152 11.99 -1.43 1.00
N LEU A 153 11.33 -0.50 0.28
CA LEU A 153 10.32 0.38 0.89
C LEU A 153 9.10 -0.38 1.41
N TYR A 154 8.79 -1.54 0.84
CA TYR A 154 7.69 -2.40 1.27
C TYR A 154 8.07 -3.29 2.46
N ASN A 155 9.37 -3.40 2.78
CA ASN A 155 9.85 -4.12 3.96
C ASN A 155 9.82 -3.25 5.22
N ILE A 156 8.64 -2.71 5.55
CA ILE A 156 8.45 -1.79 6.68
C ILE A 156 8.80 -2.44 8.02
N ALA A 157 8.50 -3.73 8.16
CA ALA A 157 8.79 -4.50 9.37
C ALA A 157 10.26 -4.91 9.53
N GLY A 158 11.12 -4.66 8.54
CA GLY A 158 12.55 -5.01 8.60
C GLY A 158 12.82 -6.52 8.58
N ASP A 159 11.98 -7.28 7.88
CA ASP A 159 12.09 -8.73 7.77
C ASP A 159 13.35 -9.13 6.98
N THR A 160 14.26 -9.86 7.63
CA THR A 160 15.56 -10.24 7.06
C THR A 160 15.41 -11.25 5.92
N GLU A 161 14.42 -12.14 5.98
CA GLU A 161 14.17 -13.12 4.93
C GLU A 161 13.71 -12.42 3.65
N LYS A 162 12.79 -11.46 3.77
CA LYS A 162 12.35 -10.64 2.63
C LYS A 162 13.50 -9.82 2.04
N ALA A 163 14.33 -9.22 2.89
CA ALA A 163 15.51 -8.46 2.44
C ALA A 163 16.50 -9.37 1.70
N ARG A 164 16.72 -10.59 2.20
CA ARG A 164 17.56 -11.60 1.55
C ARG A 164 17.00 -12.01 0.19
N LEU A 165 15.71 -12.30 0.10
CA LEU A 165 15.05 -12.68 -1.15
C LEU A 165 15.18 -11.59 -2.22
N VAL A 166 14.99 -10.32 -1.84
CA VAL A 166 15.18 -9.16 -2.73
C VAL A 166 16.65 -8.99 -3.14
N SER A 167 17.60 -9.29 -2.23
CA SER A 167 19.03 -9.15 -2.50
C SER A 167 19.52 -10.08 -3.64
N MET A 168 18.80 -11.17 -3.89
CA MET A 168 19.11 -12.16 -4.94
C MET A 168 18.90 -11.64 -6.36
N ILE A 169 18.19 -10.54 -6.56
CA ILE A 169 18.04 -9.92 -7.90
C ILE A 169 19.42 -9.43 -8.36
N LYS A 170 20.02 -10.04 -9.39
CA LYS A 170 21.38 -9.67 -9.83
C LYS A 170 21.35 -8.67 -10.96
N ASN A 171 20.50 -8.89 -11.95
CA ASN A 171 20.45 -8.07 -13.14
C ASN A 171 19.01 -7.82 -13.59
N LEU A 172 18.81 -6.68 -14.24
CA LEU A 172 17.57 -6.28 -14.88
C LEU A 172 17.95 -5.64 -16.22
N SER A 173 17.36 -6.11 -17.31
CA SER A 173 17.44 -5.44 -18.61
C SER A 173 16.06 -5.19 -19.18
N CYS A 174 15.90 -4.06 -19.87
CA CYS A 174 14.66 -3.66 -20.52
C CYS A 174 14.92 -3.46 -22.01
N GLU A 175 14.22 -4.21 -22.86
CA GLU A 175 14.37 -4.11 -24.31
C GLU A 175 13.03 -3.78 -24.97
N PRO A 176 12.96 -2.80 -25.88
CA PRO A 176 11.75 -2.55 -26.64
C PRO A 176 11.48 -3.73 -27.57
N VAL A 177 10.28 -4.30 -27.53
CA VAL A 177 9.90 -5.45 -28.34
C VAL A 177 8.58 -5.18 -29.05
N THR A 178 8.48 -5.59 -30.30
CA THR A 178 7.20 -5.61 -31.02
C THR A 178 6.69 -7.05 -31.03
N ALA A 179 5.51 -7.28 -30.45
CA ALA A 179 4.93 -8.61 -30.42
C ALA A 179 3.42 -8.55 -30.58
N ARG A 180 2.84 -9.70 -30.93
CA ARG A 180 1.39 -9.89 -30.90
C ARG A 180 0.91 -9.99 -29.45
N LEU A 181 -0.12 -9.23 -29.12
CA LEU A 181 -0.80 -9.28 -27.83
C LEU A 181 -1.61 -10.57 -27.70
N ILE A 182 -2.26 -10.97 -28.80
CA ILE A 182 -3.03 -12.21 -28.91
C ILE A 182 -2.37 -13.05 -30.00
N SER A 183 -1.83 -14.21 -29.61
CA SER A 183 -1.07 -15.08 -30.52
C SER A 183 -1.82 -15.43 -31.82
N ASN A 184 -3.16 -15.48 -31.75
CA ASN A 184 -4.04 -15.91 -32.84
C ASN A 184 -4.70 -14.74 -33.61
N ASP A 185 -4.44 -13.49 -33.27
CA ASP A 185 -4.98 -12.33 -34.00
C ASP A 185 -3.87 -11.58 -34.76
N PRO A 186 -3.86 -11.62 -36.10
CA PRO A 186 -2.86 -10.93 -36.92
C PRO A 186 -2.90 -9.40 -36.82
N HIS A 187 -3.99 -8.81 -36.32
CA HIS A 187 -4.14 -7.35 -36.19
C HIS A 187 -3.66 -6.82 -34.82
N SER A 188 -3.34 -7.73 -33.89
CA SER A 188 -3.00 -7.40 -32.49
C SER A 188 -1.52 -7.10 -32.25
N ILE A 189 -0.82 -6.46 -33.19
CA ILE A 189 0.59 -6.11 -33.03
C ILE A 189 0.72 -4.82 -32.21
N ALA A 190 1.52 -4.86 -31.15
CA ALA A 190 1.82 -3.69 -30.34
C ALA A 190 3.33 -3.59 -30.05
N ARG A 191 3.77 -2.38 -29.70
CA ARG A 191 5.10 -2.14 -29.15
C ARG A 191 5.03 -2.22 -27.64
N GLY A 192 5.86 -3.08 -27.06
CA GLY A 192 5.98 -3.34 -25.64
C GLY A 192 7.42 -3.25 -25.15
N ILE A 193 7.59 -3.62 -23.89
CA ILE A 193 8.88 -3.71 -23.21
C ILE A 193 9.04 -5.15 -22.72
N SER A 194 10.11 -5.80 -23.16
CA SER A 194 10.57 -7.07 -22.59
C SER A 194 11.49 -6.76 -21.42
N ILE A 195 11.17 -7.31 -20.26
CA ILE A 195 11.96 -7.15 -19.04
C ILE A 195 12.58 -8.51 -18.73
N SER A 196 13.89 -8.56 -18.59
CA SER A 196 14.63 -9.77 -18.22
C SER A 196 15.25 -9.58 -16.84
N LEU A 197 14.89 -10.44 -15.91
CA LEU A 197 15.43 -10.47 -14.54
C LEU A 197 16.29 -11.71 -14.35
N THR A 198 17.52 -11.50 -13.90
CA THR A 198 18.44 -12.57 -13.53
C THR A 198 18.63 -12.58 -12.02
N PHE A 199 18.46 -13.74 -11.42
CA PHE A 199 18.64 -13.97 -9.98
C PHE A 199 19.94 -14.74 -9.71
N SER A 200 20.50 -14.58 -8.51
CA SER A 200 21.66 -15.36 -8.06
C SER A 200 21.34 -16.85 -7.95
N HIS A 201 22.38 -17.67 -8.05
CA HIS A 201 22.28 -19.13 -7.90
C HIS A 201 21.60 -19.57 -6.59
N ASP A 202 21.76 -18.79 -5.50
CA ASP A 202 21.11 -19.06 -4.21
C ASP A 202 19.58 -19.16 -4.30
N ALA A 203 18.95 -18.53 -5.30
CA ALA A 203 17.51 -18.55 -5.50
C ALA A 203 16.94 -19.97 -5.77
N LEU A 204 17.77 -20.93 -6.20
CA LEU A 204 17.35 -22.33 -6.41
C LEU A 204 16.88 -23.01 -5.13
N ARG A 205 17.42 -22.57 -3.98
CA ARG A 205 17.12 -23.15 -2.67
C ARG A 205 16.04 -22.38 -1.92
N GLU A 206 15.56 -21.27 -2.49
CA GLU A 206 14.54 -20.44 -1.85
C GLU A 206 13.14 -20.85 -2.30
N PRO A 207 12.27 -21.34 -1.40
CA PRO A 207 10.92 -21.76 -1.76
C PRO A 207 10.05 -20.58 -2.25
N ASP A 208 10.31 -19.38 -1.73
CA ASP A 208 9.55 -18.17 -2.03
C ASP A 208 9.97 -17.50 -3.35
N TYR A 209 11.01 -18.00 -4.02
CA TYR A 209 11.50 -17.47 -5.29
C TYR A 209 10.38 -17.32 -6.32
N TYR A 210 9.55 -18.37 -6.47
CA TYR A 210 8.47 -18.37 -7.44
C TYR A 210 7.41 -17.31 -7.12
N LEU A 211 7.09 -17.13 -5.83
CA LEU A 211 6.13 -16.12 -5.38
C LEU A 211 6.66 -14.71 -5.60
N LEU A 212 7.96 -14.48 -5.35
CA LEU A 212 8.60 -13.21 -5.69
C LEU A 212 8.48 -12.93 -7.20
N CYS A 213 8.76 -13.91 -8.06
CA CYS A 213 8.64 -13.73 -9.50
C CYS A 213 7.18 -13.41 -9.92
N CYS A 214 6.19 -14.08 -9.33
CA CYS A 214 4.76 -13.76 -9.55
C CYS A 214 4.43 -12.32 -9.14
N LEU A 215 4.99 -11.86 -8.01
CA LEU A 215 4.80 -10.50 -7.54
C LEU A 215 5.43 -9.49 -8.50
N LEU A 216 6.66 -9.75 -8.94
CA LEU A 216 7.39 -8.87 -9.87
C LEU A 216 6.70 -8.76 -11.22
N ASP A 217 6.17 -9.87 -11.74
CA ASP A 217 5.36 -9.91 -12.96
C ASP A 217 4.16 -8.95 -12.86
N ARG A 218 3.44 -8.96 -11.72
CA ARG A 218 2.30 -8.07 -11.49
C ARG A 218 2.73 -6.62 -11.23
N LEU A 219 3.77 -6.42 -10.43
CA LEU A 219 4.27 -5.10 -10.06
C LEU A 219 4.77 -4.34 -11.28
N LEU A 220 5.62 -4.96 -12.09
CA LEU A 220 6.20 -4.33 -13.27
C LEU A 220 5.14 -4.03 -14.34
N ALA A 221 4.06 -4.81 -14.38
CA ALA A 221 2.93 -4.54 -15.26
C ALA A 221 2.14 -3.28 -14.89
N LEU A 222 2.17 -2.82 -13.64
CA LEU A 222 1.57 -1.53 -13.26
C LEU A 222 2.26 -0.34 -13.93
N TYR A 223 3.51 -0.52 -14.37
CA TYR A 223 4.28 0.49 -15.09
C TYR A 223 4.17 0.37 -16.61
N ALA A 224 3.36 -0.56 -17.12
CA ALA A 224 3.13 -0.69 -18.55
C ALA A 224 2.32 0.52 -19.06
N PRO A 225 2.80 1.26 -20.09
CA PRO A 225 2.03 2.34 -20.69
C PRO A 225 0.69 1.84 -21.25
N VAL A 226 -0.34 2.70 -21.22
CA VAL A 226 -1.74 2.35 -21.61
C VAL A 226 -1.83 1.70 -22.99
N ASN A 227 -1.05 2.16 -23.97
CA ASN A 227 -1.04 1.64 -25.34
C ASN A 227 0.15 0.69 -25.61
N SER A 228 0.63 0.03 -24.55
CA SER A 228 1.81 -0.83 -24.60
C SER A 228 1.61 -2.06 -23.72
N PHE A 229 2.59 -2.95 -23.73
CA PHE A 229 2.60 -4.13 -22.87
C PHE A 229 3.98 -4.34 -22.25
N THR A 230 3.99 -5.08 -21.17
CA THR A 230 5.21 -5.62 -20.57
C THR A 230 5.22 -7.14 -20.70
N ARG A 231 6.41 -7.71 -20.87
CA ARG A 231 6.64 -9.15 -20.80
C ARG A 231 7.82 -9.40 -19.88
N LEU A 232 7.59 -10.08 -18.78
CA LEU A 232 8.66 -10.47 -17.87
C LEU A 232 9.26 -11.82 -18.27
N THR A 233 10.57 -11.92 -18.23
CA THR A 233 11.33 -13.17 -18.28
C THR A 233 12.21 -13.24 -17.03
N THR A 234 12.12 -14.33 -16.28
CA THR A 234 12.94 -14.56 -15.09
C THR A 234 13.86 -15.73 -15.31
N SER A 235 15.13 -15.63 -14.92
CA SER A 235 16.10 -16.72 -14.96
C SER A 235 17.01 -16.71 -13.75
N ILE A 236 17.59 -17.86 -13.43
CA ILE A 236 18.66 -18.00 -12.44
C ILE A 236 20.00 -18.06 -13.18
N GLU A 237 21.00 -17.38 -12.62
CA GLU A 237 22.34 -17.33 -13.18
C GLU A 237 22.89 -18.74 -13.44
N GLN A 238 23.54 -18.93 -14.59
CA GLN A 238 24.16 -20.19 -15.02
C GLN A 238 23.19 -21.38 -15.21
N GLU A 239 21.87 -21.19 -15.08
CA GLU A 239 20.88 -22.25 -15.30
C GLU A 239 19.79 -21.85 -16.30
N MET A 240 20.04 -22.09 -17.59
CA MET A 240 19.09 -21.74 -18.65
C MET A 240 17.73 -22.43 -18.51
N GLN A 241 17.67 -23.62 -17.91
CA GLN A 241 16.43 -24.38 -17.72
C GLN A 241 15.43 -23.71 -16.75
N THR A 242 15.92 -22.80 -15.90
CA THR A 242 15.07 -22.03 -14.97
C THR A 242 14.39 -20.83 -15.65
N THR A 243 14.72 -20.57 -16.91
CA THR A 243 14.16 -19.45 -17.67
C THR A 243 12.66 -19.62 -17.84
N ARG A 244 11.91 -18.66 -17.31
CA ARG A 244 10.46 -18.63 -17.41
C ARG A 244 10.01 -17.33 -18.04
N VAL A 245 9.21 -17.46 -19.10
CA VAL A 245 8.52 -16.35 -19.74
C VAL A 245 7.13 -16.23 -19.13
N TRP A 246 6.83 -15.05 -18.59
CA TRP A 246 5.54 -14.74 -17.99
C TRP A 246 4.55 -14.24 -19.06
N PRO A 247 3.23 -14.37 -18.81
CA PRO A 247 2.22 -13.88 -19.74
C PRO A 247 2.40 -12.40 -20.07
N VAL A 248 2.04 -12.00 -21.28
CA VAL A 248 2.05 -10.59 -21.68
C VAL A 248 1.02 -9.82 -20.86
N ARG A 249 1.42 -8.69 -20.29
CA ARG A 249 0.54 -7.81 -19.51
C ARG A 249 0.41 -6.46 -20.20
N ALA A 250 -0.76 -6.21 -20.77
CA ALA A 250 -1.10 -4.91 -21.35
C ALA A 250 -1.25 -3.87 -20.25
N GLY A 251 -0.80 -2.65 -20.53
CA GLY A 251 -1.08 -1.49 -19.68
C GLY A 251 -2.58 -1.29 -19.55
N ARG A 252 -3.04 -1.00 -18.34
CA ARG A 252 -4.44 -0.65 -18.08
C ARG A 252 -4.49 0.80 -17.65
N LEU A 253 -5.57 1.48 -18.02
CA LEU A 253 -6.04 2.66 -17.27
C LEU A 253 -6.59 2.19 -15.92
N SER A 254 -5.73 1.62 -15.06
CA SER A 254 -6.01 1.57 -13.64
C SER A 254 -5.68 2.96 -13.12
N TRP A 255 -6.70 3.82 -13.10
CA TRP A 255 -6.60 5.18 -12.61
C TRP A 255 -5.99 5.22 -11.20
N LEU A 256 -5.06 6.16 -11.02
CA LEU A 256 -4.88 6.94 -9.78
C LEU A 256 -6.07 7.88 -9.60
#